data_AF-A2D8W8-F1
#
_entry.id   AF-A2D8W8-F1
#
_cell.length_a   1.000
_cell.length_b   1.000
_cell.length_c   1.000
_cell.angle_alpha   90.00
_cell.angle_beta   90.00
_cell.angle_gamma   90.00
#
_symmetry.space_group_name_H-M   'P 1'
#
loop_
_entity.id
_entity.type
_entity.pdbx_description
1 polymer ?
#
loop_
_entity_poly.entity_id
_entity_poly.type
_entity_poly.pdbx_seq_one_letter_code
_entity_poly.pdbx_strand_id
1 'polypeptide(L)'
;MDRTKEFHKYLQGATVSITASPTKSRRLNPPSRQMQDFYNHSKEVNMRLEEAIKFVNELDGLVNTDNILNENDPKIQRLINTLGEEFKYIQTQIDALESTPSTNGQAKAVAVTLRRQLKNTMNIFKQSVNKTTERVKATAERRKQNGYVRSASAQYTTSYNVDDEIEIPINQMQQVEMEHLNERASLVRGVEQQTSAILQMFNDLSQIIADSNYNIVRIDENTMEALNNMKEGQSQMEKYAEKVKNNKWFILKIFAVLFVFALIFILIV
;
A
#
# COMPACT_ATOMS: atom_id res chain seq x y z
N MET A 1 9.39 25.62 12.08
CA MET A 1 9.66 25.85 13.51
C MET A 1 8.87 24.83 14.31
N ASP A 2 9.54 23.99 15.09
CA ASP A 2 8.91 22.98 15.94
C ASP A 2 8.45 23.63 17.26
N ARG A 3 7.14 23.79 17.40
CA ARG A 3 6.50 24.45 18.56
C ARG A 3 5.98 23.45 19.60
N THR A 4 6.34 22.17 19.47
CA THR A 4 5.89 21.10 20.35
C THR A 4 6.29 21.35 21.81
N LYS A 5 7.48 21.92 22.03
CA LYS A 5 7.97 22.26 23.38
C LYS A 5 7.20 23.41 24.02
N GLU A 6 6.82 24.43 23.25
CA GLU A 6 5.96 25.52 23.73
C GLU A 6 4.59 24.98 24.13
N PHE A 7 4.01 24.11 23.30
CA PHE A 7 2.73 23.45 23.58
C PHE A 7 2.74 22.67 24.90
N HIS A 8 3.78 21.86 25.15
CA HIS A 8 3.90 21.14 26.42
C HIS A 8 4.11 22.07 27.63
N LYS A 9 4.83 23.18 27.47
CA LYS A 9 5.01 24.19 28.51
C LYS A 9 3.67 24.85 28.89
N TYR A 10 2.81 25.15 27.91
CA TYR A 10 1.48 25.69 28.16
C TYR A 10 0.54 24.67 28.81
N LEU A 11 0.63 23.38 28.45
CA LEU A 11 -0.14 22.33 29.12
C LEU A 11 0.22 22.18 30.60
N GLN A 12 1.51 22.22 30.94
CA GLN A 12 1.96 22.16 32.34
C GLN A 12 1.51 23.39 33.16
N GLY A 13 1.44 24.57 32.53
CA GLY A 13 0.89 25.76 33.18
C GLY A 13 -0.63 25.70 33.38
N ALA A 14 -1.34 25.04 32.46
CA ALA A 14 -2.80 24.91 32.51
C ALA A 14 -3.28 23.85 33.50
N THR A 15 -2.54 22.75 33.73
CA THR A 15 -2.95 21.69 34.67
C THR A 15 -2.98 22.15 36.13
N VAL A 16 -2.17 23.14 36.51
CA VAL A 16 -2.12 23.67 37.89
C VAL A 16 -3.36 24.51 38.23
N SER A 17 -4.08 25.04 37.23
CA SER A 17 -5.26 25.90 37.44
C SER A 17 -6.60 25.15 37.37
N ILE A 18 -6.60 23.84 37.10
CA ILE A 18 -7.81 23.00 36.94
C ILE A 18 -7.94 22.04 38.13
N THR A 19 -7.95 22.57 39.35
CA THR A 19 -8.29 21.82 40.58
C THR A 19 -9.65 22.23 41.16
N ALA A 20 -10.55 22.73 40.33
CA ALA A 20 -11.95 22.92 40.71
C ALA A 20 -12.89 22.37 39.61
N SER A 21 -13.69 21.39 40.03
CA SER A 21 -14.79 20.71 39.33
C SER A 21 -14.43 19.47 38.49
N PRO A 22 -15.01 18.28 38.79
CA PRO A 22 -14.90 17.11 37.96
C PRO A 22 -15.85 17.30 36.77
N THR A 23 -15.39 18.01 35.76
CA THR A 23 -16.08 18.02 34.47
C THR A 23 -16.07 16.57 33.99
N LYS A 24 -17.25 15.92 33.94
CA LYS A 24 -17.41 14.59 33.35
C LYS A 24 -16.60 14.57 32.06
N SER A 25 -15.49 13.85 32.07
CA SER A 25 -14.76 13.58 30.86
C SER A 25 -15.78 12.95 29.92
N ARG A 26 -16.14 13.67 28.85
CA ARG A 26 -16.87 13.10 27.74
C ARG A 26 -15.93 12.02 27.24
N ARG A 27 -16.13 10.78 27.72
CA ARG A 27 -15.42 9.61 27.25
C ARG A 27 -15.55 9.68 25.75
N LEU A 28 -14.45 9.92 25.02
CA LEU A 28 -14.46 9.71 23.60
C LEU A 28 -14.97 8.29 23.43
N ASN A 29 -16.12 8.13 22.77
CA ASN A 29 -16.59 6.80 22.45
C ASN A 29 -15.43 6.14 21.70
N PRO A 30 -15.00 4.93 22.10
CA PRO A 30 -13.97 4.22 21.36
C PRO A 30 -14.41 4.14 19.89
N PRO A 31 -13.45 4.18 18.93
CA PRO A 31 -13.79 4.01 17.53
C PRO A 31 -14.69 2.78 17.40
N SER A 32 -15.80 2.93 16.66
CA SER A 32 -16.75 1.84 16.49
C SER A 32 -16.00 0.59 16.03
N ARG A 33 -16.41 -0.58 16.51
CA ARG A 33 -15.77 -1.86 16.14
C ARG A 33 -15.62 -2.00 14.61
N GLN A 34 -16.63 -1.54 13.87
CA GLN A 34 -16.63 -1.46 12.41
C GLN A 34 -15.51 -0.56 11.83
N MET A 35 -15.19 0.57 12.47
CA MET A 35 -14.10 1.46 12.04
C MET A 35 -12.73 0.82 12.31
N GLN A 36 -12.57 0.11 13.43
CA GLN A 36 -11.33 -0.65 13.70
C GLN A 36 -11.16 -1.80 12.71
N ASP A 37 -12.23 -2.54 12.45
CA ASP A 37 -12.23 -3.63 11.46
C ASP A 37 -11.86 -3.08 10.08
N PHE A 38 -12.49 -1.97 9.65
CA PHE A 38 -12.13 -1.29 8.40
C PHE A 38 -10.65 -0.88 8.35
N TYR A 39 -10.14 -0.25 9.41
CA TYR A 39 -8.74 0.17 9.46
C TYR A 39 -7.77 -1.02 9.37
N ASN A 40 -8.07 -2.10 10.07
CA ASN A 40 -7.26 -3.31 10.05
C ASN A 40 -7.26 -3.96 8.66
N HIS A 41 -8.42 -4.08 8.01
CA HIS A 41 -8.52 -4.62 6.65
C HIS A 41 -7.82 -3.71 5.64
N SER A 42 -7.99 -2.39 5.74
CA SER A 42 -7.32 -1.44 4.85
C SER A 42 -5.80 -1.50 4.99
N LYS A 43 -5.30 -1.63 6.22
CA LYS A 43 -3.87 -1.76 6.50
C LYS A 43 -3.31 -3.07 5.94
N GLU A 44 -4.02 -4.17 6.13
CA GLU A 44 -3.63 -5.49 5.60
C GLU A 44 -3.53 -5.47 4.07
N VAL A 45 -4.55 -4.93 3.41
CA VAL A 45 -4.55 -4.78 1.94
C VAL A 45 -3.37 -3.93 1.47
N ASN A 46 -3.10 -2.81 2.15
CA ASN A 46 -1.98 -1.96 1.77
C ASN A 46 -0.63 -2.66 1.97
N MET A 47 -0.45 -3.41 3.07
CA MET A 47 0.77 -4.17 3.32
C MET A 47 1.03 -5.22 2.24
N ARG A 48 0.00 -5.98 1.86
CA ARG A 48 0.09 -6.98 0.79
C ARG A 48 0.33 -6.37 -0.57
N LEU A 49 -0.28 -5.23 -0.85
CA LEU A 49 -0.07 -4.52 -2.09
C LEU A 49 1.38 -4.04 -2.23
N GLU A 50 1.98 -3.53 -1.14
CA GLU A 50 3.39 -3.17 -1.08
C GLU A 50 4.31 -4.39 -1.31
N GLU A 51 3.95 -5.55 -0.74
CA GLU A 51 4.68 -6.80 -0.98
C GLU A 51 4.56 -7.26 -2.44
N ALA A 52 3.36 -7.23 -3.02
CA ALA A 52 3.12 -7.54 -4.42
C ALA A 52 3.91 -6.61 -5.36
N ILE A 53 4.00 -5.32 -5.05
CA ILE A 53 4.83 -4.37 -5.80
C ILE A 53 6.30 -4.80 -5.77
N LYS A 54 6.84 -5.21 -4.62
CA LYS A 54 8.22 -5.71 -4.52
C LYS A 54 8.43 -6.95 -5.39
N PHE A 55 7.52 -7.92 -5.34
CA PHE A 55 7.62 -9.14 -6.14
C PHE A 55 7.49 -8.87 -7.64
N VAL A 56 6.64 -7.92 -8.06
CA VAL A 56 6.56 -7.50 -9.47
C VAL A 56 7.86 -6.86 -9.93
N ASN A 57 8.47 -5.99 -9.11
CA ASN A 57 9.76 -5.38 -9.44
C ASN A 57 10.89 -6.41 -9.50
N GLU A 58 10.88 -7.39 -8.60
CA GLU A 58 11.82 -8.51 -8.62
C GLU A 58 11.64 -9.35 -9.90
N LEU A 59 10.39 -9.66 -10.26
CA LEU A 59 10.07 -10.35 -11.51
C LEU A 59 10.57 -9.56 -12.72
N ASP A 60 10.27 -8.27 -12.81
CA ASP A 60 10.72 -7.42 -13.93
C ASP A 60 12.26 -7.40 -14.01
N GLY A 61 12.96 -7.33 -12.87
CA GLY A 61 14.42 -7.46 -12.80
C GLY A 61 14.93 -8.79 -13.34
N LEU A 62 14.34 -9.92 -12.93
CA LEU A 62 14.70 -11.26 -13.40
C LEU A 62 14.43 -11.44 -14.90
N VAL A 63 13.35 -10.83 -15.40
CA VAL A 63 12.91 -10.87 -16.80
C VAL A 63 13.71 -9.94 -17.70
N ASN A 64 14.34 -8.89 -17.17
CA ASN A 64 15.22 -8.02 -17.96
C ASN A 64 16.72 -8.40 -17.84
N THR A 65 17.09 -9.20 -16.83
CA THR A 65 18.48 -9.70 -16.70
C THR A 65 18.79 -10.72 -17.80
N ASP A 66 19.92 -10.53 -18.50
CA ASP A 66 20.45 -11.43 -19.53
C ASP A 66 20.89 -12.76 -18.90
N ASN A 67 19.91 -13.61 -18.64
CA ASN A 67 20.15 -14.94 -18.10
C ASN A 67 20.32 -15.94 -19.23
N ILE A 68 21.53 -15.98 -19.80
CA ILE A 68 21.91 -16.87 -20.91
C ILE A 68 21.78 -18.35 -20.50
N LEU A 69 21.99 -18.64 -19.21
CA LEU A 69 21.88 -19.98 -18.62
C LEU A 69 20.46 -20.33 -18.15
N ASN A 70 19.52 -19.37 -18.19
CA ASN A 70 18.11 -19.54 -17.83
C ASN A 70 17.89 -20.04 -16.39
N GLU A 71 18.81 -19.77 -15.47
CA GLU A 71 18.71 -20.18 -14.05
C GLU A 71 17.52 -19.51 -13.32
N ASN A 72 17.03 -18.39 -13.85
CA ASN A 72 15.93 -17.64 -13.25
C ASN A 72 14.54 -18.21 -13.62
N ASP A 73 14.42 -19.08 -14.62
CA ASP A 73 13.15 -19.63 -15.11
C ASP A 73 12.25 -20.24 -14.02
N PRO A 74 12.73 -21.12 -13.11
CA PRO A 74 11.90 -21.65 -12.03
C PRO A 74 11.49 -20.57 -11.02
N LYS A 75 12.35 -19.57 -10.77
CA LYS A 75 12.05 -18.46 -9.88
C LYS A 75 10.98 -17.54 -10.49
N ILE A 76 11.07 -17.27 -11.79
CA ILE A 76 10.09 -16.52 -12.57
C ILE A 76 8.73 -17.21 -12.50
N GLN A 77 8.67 -18.53 -12.73
CA GLN A 77 7.42 -19.29 -12.65
C GLN A 77 6.78 -19.20 -11.26
N ARG A 78 7.58 -19.37 -10.20
CA ARG A 78 7.09 -19.26 -8.82
C ARG A 78 6.54 -17.86 -8.54
N LEU A 79 7.28 -16.81 -8.89
CA LEU A 79 6.83 -15.43 -8.70
C LEU A 79 5.54 -15.15 -9.45
N ILE A 80 5.41 -15.64 -10.69
CA ILE A 80 4.19 -15.48 -11.50
C ILE A 80 2.98 -16.15 -10.83
N ASN A 81 3.14 -17.37 -10.32
CA ASN A 81 2.06 -18.08 -9.63
C ASN A 81 1.68 -17.40 -8.31
N THR A 82 2.67 -17.07 -7.47
CA THR A 82 2.44 -16.38 -6.18
C THR A 82 1.78 -15.02 -6.38
N LEU A 83 2.24 -14.22 -7.33
CA LEU A 83 1.62 -12.93 -7.66
C LEU A 83 0.18 -13.08 -8.15
N GLY A 84 -0.10 -14.12 -8.93
CA GLY A 84 -1.45 -14.47 -9.36
C GLY A 84 -2.42 -14.65 -8.20
N GLU A 85 -2.02 -15.45 -7.22
CA GLU A 85 -2.81 -15.71 -6.01
C GLU A 85 -2.95 -14.46 -5.14
N GLU A 86 -1.85 -13.70 -4.93
CA GLU A 86 -1.87 -12.46 -4.15
C GLU A 86 -2.80 -11.41 -4.76
N PHE A 87 -2.78 -11.22 -6.08
CA PHE A 87 -3.71 -10.27 -6.72
C PHE A 87 -5.17 -10.67 -6.54
N LYS A 88 -5.48 -11.97 -6.60
CA LYS A 88 -6.84 -12.47 -6.38
C LYS A 88 -7.29 -12.24 -4.94
N TYR A 89 -6.40 -12.48 -3.99
CA TYR A 89 -6.64 -12.21 -2.58
C TYR A 89 -6.87 -10.72 -2.33
N ILE A 90 -5.95 -9.85 -2.79
CA ILE A 90 -6.04 -8.40 -2.65
C ILE A 90 -7.35 -7.88 -3.25
N GLN A 91 -7.72 -8.34 -4.45
CA GLN A 91 -8.99 -7.98 -5.10
C GLN A 91 -10.19 -8.30 -4.19
N THR A 92 -10.26 -9.53 -3.68
CA THR A 92 -11.36 -9.98 -2.81
C THR A 92 -11.43 -9.15 -1.53
N GLN A 93 -10.29 -8.80 -0.94
CA GLN A 93 -10.24 -7.95 0.25
C GLN A 93 -10.68 -6.51 -0.04
N ILE A 94 -10.35 -5.95 -1.21
CA ILE A 94 -10.83 -4.63 -1.61
C ILE A 94 -12.35 -4.64 -1.83
N ASP A 95 -12.91 -5.71 -2.38
CA ASP A 95 -14.35 -5.87 -2.54
C ASP A 95 -15.06 -5.95 -1.17
N ALA A 96 -14.47 -6.66 -0.21
CA ALA A 96 -14.95 -6.68 1.18
C ALA A 96 -14.88 -5.29 1.84
N LEU A 97 -13.80 -4.54 1.62
CA LEU A 97 -13.65 -3.16 2.10
C LEU A 97 -14.73 -2.23 1.54
N GLU A 98 -15.06 -2.35 0.26
CA GLU A 98 -16.11 -1.54 -0.35
C GLU A 98 -17.51 -1.88 0.18
N SER A 99 -17.75 -3.15 0.50
CA SER A 99 -19.02 -3.62 1.07
C SER A 99 -19.25 -3.15 2.52
N THR A 100 -18.20 -2.71 3.20
CA THR A 100 -18.30 -2.26 4.60
C THR A 100 -19.01 -0.90 4.67
N PRO A 101 -20.15 -0.80 5.40
CA PRO A 101 -20.87 0.46 5.52
C PRO A 101 -20.05 1.47 6.32
N SER A 102 -19.36 2.39 5.63
CA SER A 102 -18.67 3.52 6.28
C SER A 102 -19.60 4.71 6.43
N THR A 103 -19.60 5.33 7.61
CA THR A 103 -20.45 6.50 7.92
C THR A 103 -20.19 7.70 7.03
N ASN A 104 -18.97 7.88 6.51
CA ASN A 104 -18.53 9.10 5.83
C ASN A 104 -18.00 8.86 4.40
N GLY A 105 -18.30 7.71 3.77
CA GLY A 105 -17.81 7.37 2.42
C GLY A 105 -16.29 7.16 2.30
N GLN A 106 -15.54 7.27 3.40
CA GLN A 106 -14.08 7.11 3.44
C GLN A 106 -13.64 5.71 3.02
N ALA A 107 -14.40 4.67 3.38
CA ALA A 107 -14.04 3.30 3.00
C ALA A 107 -14.06 3.08 1.49
N LYS A 108 -15.05 3.68 0.82
CA LYS A 108 -15.19 3.63 -0.64
C LYS A 108 -14.05 4.39 -1.33
N ALA A 109 -13.69 5.57 -0.83
CA ALA A 109 -12.57 6.34 -1.36
C ALA A 109 -11.21 5.61 -1.23
N VAL A 110 -10.97 4.99 -0.07
CA VAL A 110 -9.78 4.17 0.17
C VAL A 110 -9.79 2.93 -0.73
N ALA A 111 -10.91 2.20 -0.82
CA ALA A 111 -11.05 1.04 -1.69
C ALA A 111 -10.76 1.39 -3.17
N VAL A 112 -11.32 2.50 -3.68
CA VAL A 112 -11.06 2.96 -5.05
C VAL A 112 -9.58 3.30 -5.27
N THR A 113 -8.92 3.92 -4.28
CA THR A 113 -7.48 4.23 -4.35
C THR A 113 -6.65 2.95 -4.42
N LEU A 114 -6.95 1.99 -3.55
CA LEU A 114 -6.29 0.68 -3.52
C LEU A 114 -6.54 -0.09 -4.82
N ARG A 115 -7.76 -0.07 -5.38
CA ARG A 115 -8.06 -0.66 -6.69
C ARG A 115 -7.21 -0.07 -7.80
N ARG A 116 -7.04 1.26 -7.81
CA ARG A 116 -6.22 1.94 -8.81
C ARG A 116 -4.75 1.51 -8.71
N GLN A 117 -4.22 1.45 -7.49
CA GLN A 117 -2.85 0.99 -7.25
C GLN A 117 -2.69 -0.48 -7.67
N LEU A 118 -3.63 -1.35 -7.30
CA LEU A 118 -3.67 -2.75 -7.73
C LEU A 118 -3.65 -2.85 -9.26
N LYS A 119 -4.51 -2.10 -9.96
CA LYS A 119 -4.55 -2.08 -11.43
C LYS A 119 -3.21 -1.67 -12.03
N ASN A 120 -2.56 -0.66 -11.48
CA ASN A 120 -1.25 -0.22 -11.95
C ASN A 120 -0.20 -1.31 -11.76
N THR A 121 -0.11 -1.90 -10.56
CA THR A 121 0.82 -3.01 -10.26
C THR A 121 0.58 -4.20 -11.18
N MET A 122 -0.68 -4.55 -11.41
CA MET A 122 -1.09 -5.65 -12.27
C MET A 122 -0.80 -5.38 -13.76
N ASN A 123 -0.84 -4.12 -14.18
CA ASN A 123 -0.40 -3.73 -15.53
C ASN A 123 1.11 -3.90 -15.71
N ILE A 124 1.92 -3.55 -14.70
CA ILE A 124 3.38 -3.79 -14.74
C ILE A 124 3.64 -5.29 -14.79
N PHE A 125 2.99 -6.05 -13.91
CA PHE A 125 3.08 -7.50 -13.90
C PHE A 125 2.74 -8.12 -15.26
N LYS A 126 1.63 -7.70 -15.88
CA LYS A 126 1.24 -8.13 -17.23
C LYS A 126 2.35 -7.89 -18.26
N GLN A 127 3.01 -6.74 -18.21
CA GLN A 127 4.12 -6.44 -19.12
C GLN A 127 5.32 -7.38 -18.89
N SER A 128 5.70 -7.63 -17.63
CA SER A 128 6.80 -8.55 -17.30
C SER A 128 6.48 -9.99 -17.69
N VAL A 129 5.23 -10.43 -17.52
CA VAL A 129 4.76 -11.75 -17.96
C VAL A 129 4.81 -11.86 -19.49
N ASN A 130 4.32 -10.86 -20.23
CA ASN A 130 4.39 -10.85 -21.70
C ASN A 130 5.84 -10.93 -22.21
N LYS A 131 6.75 -10.13 -21.63
CA LYS A 131 8.18 -10.21 -21.95
C LYS A 131 8.76 -11.59 -21.66
N THR A 132 8.37 -12.22 -20.55
CA THR A 132 8.75 -13.60 -20.24
C THR A 132 8.30 -14.56 -21.34
N THR A 133 7.03 -14.50 -21.73
CA THR A 133 6.47 -15.34 -22.80
C THR A 133 7.24 -15.17 -24.09
N GLU A 134 7.52 -13.93 -24.49
CA GLU A 134 8.32 -13.62 -25.68
C GLU A 134 9.74 -14.17 -25.59
N ARG A 135 10.43 -13.98 -24.46
CA ARG A 135 11.78 -14.50 -24.21
C ARG A 135 11.82 -16.02 -24.29
N VAL A 136 10.90 -16.71 -23.61
CA VAL A 136 10.88 -18.18 -23.58
C VAL A 136 10.56 -18.73 -24.97
N LYS A 137 9.62 -18.12 -25.70
CA LYS A 137 9.29 -18.48 -27.09
C LYS A 137 10.47 -18.27 -28.04
N ALA A 138 11.11 -17.10 -28.00
CA ALA A 138 12.27 -16.80 -28.83
C ALA A 138 13.43 -17.77 -28.57
N THR A 139 13.65 -18.16 -27.32
CA THR A 139 14.69 -19.13 -26.95
C THR A 139 14.33 -20.54 -27.41
N ALA A 140 13.04 -20.92 -27.39
CA ALA A 140 12.57 -22.18 -27.96
C ALA A 140 12.74 -22.22 -29.48
N GLU A 141 12.41 -21.13 -30.19
CA GLU A 141 12.55 -21.02 -31.65
C GLU A 141 14.01 -21.07 -32.11
N ARG A 142 14.91 -20.33 -31.44
CA ARG A 142 16.36 -20.39 -31.71
C ARG A 142 16.91 -21.81 -31.58
N ARG A 143 16.43 -22.58 -30.60
CA ARG A 143 16.85 -23.99 -30.43
C ARG A 143 16.22 -24.92 -31.46
N LYS A 144 15.00 -24.68 -31.93
CA LYS A 144 14.46 -25.43 -33.08
C LYS A 144 15.32 -25.22 -34.32
N GLN A 145 15.75 -24.00 -34.60
CA GLN A 145 16.61 -23.69 -35.74
C GLN A 145 18.03 -24.27 -35.58
N ASN A 146 18.62 -24.20 -34.37
CA ASN A 146 19.97 -24.72 -34.12
C ASN A 146 20.02 -26.23 -33.84
N GLY A 147 18.92 -26.85 -33.43
CA GLY A 147 18.82 -28.28 -33.08
C GLY A 147 18.79 -29.20 -34.29
N TYR A 148 18.30 -28.74 -35.44
CA TYR A 148 18.34 -29.53 -36.68
C TYR A 148 19.74 -29.62 -37.32
N VAL A 149 20.71 -28.80 -36.90
CA VAL A 149 22.05 -28.78 -37.52
C VAL A 149 23.04 -29.76 -36.85
N ARG A 150 22.73 -30.28 -35.65
CA ARG A 150 23.67 -31.18 -34.93
C ARG A 150 23.53 -32.67 -35.25
N SER A 151 22.53 -33.06 -36.04
CA SER A 151 22.36 -34.45 -36.48
C SER A 151 23.04 -34.78 -37.81
N ALA A 152 23.67 -33.81 -38.49
CA ALA A 152 24.19 -34.02 -39.86
C ALA A 152 25.72 -33.99 -40.02
N SER A 153 26.52 -33.50 -39.06
CA SER A 153 27.98 -33.58 -39.18
C SER A 153 28.70 -33.28 -37.87
N ALA A 154 29.13 -34.34 -37.17
CA ALA A 154 30.17 -34.25 -36.16
C ALA A 154 31.13 -35.44 -36.29
N GLN A 155 31.61 -35.69 -37.52
CA GLN A 155 32.93 -36.27 -37.71
C GLN A 155 33.94 -35.15 -37.43
N TYR A 156 34.16 -34.83 -36.16
CA TYR A 156 35.36 -34.10 -35.76
C TYR A 156 36.46 -35.13 -35.65
N THR A 157 37.26 -35.27 -36.71
CA THR A 157 38.58 -35.89 -36.58
C THR A 157 39.47 -34.90 -35.83
N THR A 158 39.45 -34.97 -34.50
CA THR A 158 40.49 -34.33 -33.69
C THR A 158 41.76 -35.14 -33.86
N SER A 159 42.75 -34.59 -34.55
CA SER A 159 44.11 -35.14 -34.61
C SER A 159 44.86 -34.70 -33.35
N TYR A 160 44.62 -35.34 -32.22
CA TYR A 160 45.49 -35.24 -31.04
C TYR A 160 45.62 -36.60 -30.34
N ASN A 161 46.82 -36.82 -29.81
CA ASN A 161 47.39 -38.09 -29.39
C ASN A 161 46.55 -38.91 -28.40
N VAL A 162 46.66 -40.22 -28.60
CA VAL A 162 46.30 -41.34 -27.71
C VAL A 162 46.83 -41.08 -26.28
N ASP A 163 45.95 -40.94 -25.28
CA ASP A 163 45.99 -41.71 -24.01
C ASP A 163 44.94 -41.35 -22.93
N ASP A 164 43.98 -40.45 -23.14
CA ASP A 164 42.89 -40.23 -22.17
C ASP A 164 41.55 -40.00 -22.91
N GLU A 165 40.85 -41.10 -23.23
CA GLU A 165 39.48 -41.06 -23.76
C GLU A 165 38.48 -40.83 -22.62
N ILE A 166 38.04 -39.59 -22.44
CA ILE A 166 36.76 -39.29 -21.79
C ILE A 166 35.67 -39.45 -22.86
N GLU A 167 35.17 -40.66 -23.01
CA GLU A 167 34.02 -40.97 -23.88
C GLU A 167 32.76 -40.36 -23.24
N ILE A 168 32.35 -39.16 -23.69
CA ILE A 168 31.09 -38.54 -23.24
C ILE A 168 29.95 -39.28 -23.96
N PRO A 169 29.08 -40.03 -23.27
CA PRO A 169 28.04 -40.81 -23.93
C PRO A 169 27.04 -39.86 -24.60
N ILE A 170 26.94 -39.91 -25.93
CA ILE A 170 25.96 -39.14 -26.72
C ILE A 170 24.52 -39.39 -26.22
N ASN A 171 24.25 -40.59 -25.70
CA ASN A 171 22.96 -40.93 -25.08
C ASN A 171 22.62 -40.10 -23.83
N GLN A 172 23.62 -39.69 -23.03
CA GLN A 172 23.37 -38.84 -21.86
C GLN A 172 23.03 -37.39 -22.27
N MET A 173 23.68 -36.85 -23.30
CA MET A 173 23.37 -35.49 -23.78
C MET A 173 21.94 -35.38 -24.32
N GLN A 174 21.44 -36.43 -24.99
CA GLN A 174 20.09 -36.43 -25.54
C GLN A 174 18.98 -36.51 -24.47
N GLN A 175 19.23 -37.20 -23.36
CA GLN A 175 18.29 -37.25 -22.23
C GLN A 175 18.20 -35.89 -21.52
N VAL A 176 19.34 -35.25 -21.28
CA VAL A 176 19.41 -33.91 -20.66
C VAL A 176 18.71 -32.87 -21.52
N GLU A 177 18.86 -32.93 -22.85
CA GLU A 177 18.17 -32.00 -23.75
C GLU A 177 16.65 -32.16 -23.74
N MET A 178 16.14 -33.41 -23.70
CA MET A 178 14.69 -33.69 -23.60
C MET A 178 14.08 -33.22 -22.28
N GLU A 179 14.80 -33.38 -21.16
CA GLU A 179 14.35 -32.92 -19.84
C GLU A 179 14.18 -31.39 -19.81
N HIS A 180 15.18 -30.66 -20.31
CA HIS A 180 15.11 -29.20 -20.44
C HIS A 180 13.99 -28.71 -21.39
N LEU A 181 13.65 -29.47 -22.43
CA LEU A 181 12.54 -29.13 -23.32
C LEU A 181 11.19 -29.29 -22.62
N ASN A 182 11.03 -30.32 -21.80
CA ASN A 182 9.81 -30.57 -21.05
C ASN A 182 9.58 -29.51 -19.95
N GLU A 183 10.64 -29.15 -19.21
CA GLU A 183 10.60 -28.05 -18.23
C GLU A 183 10.18 -26.72 -18.88
N ARG A 184 10.68 -26.45 -20.09
CA ARG A 184 10.32 -25.25 -20.85
C ARG A 184 8.89 -25.25 -21.35
N ALA A 185 8.40 -26.38 -21.85
CA ALA A 185 7.00 -26.51 -22.24
C ALA A 185 6.07 -26.32 -21.03
N SER A 186 6.48 -26.81 -19.86
CA SER A 186 5.79 -26.58 -18.59
C SER A 186 5.80 -25.10 -18.19
N LEU A 187 6.95 -24.42 -18.28
CA LEU A 187 7.07 -22.99 -18.01
C LEU A 187 6.15 -22.17 -18.92
N VAL A 188 6.22 -22.37 -20.24
CA VAL A 188 5.35 -21.66 -21.20
C VAL A 188 3.89 -21.87 -20.87
N ARG A 189 3.47 -23.12 -20.66
CA ARG A 189 2.07 -23.43 -20.32
C ARG A 189 1.63 -22.77 -19.02
N GLY A 190 2.48 -22.78 -17.99
CA GLY A 190 2.19 -22.13 -16.71
C GLY A 190 2.08 -20.61 -16.84
N VAL A 191 3.01 -20.00 -17.58
CA VAL A 191 2.99 -18.57 -17.89
C VAL A 191 1.74 -18.20 -18.71
N GLU A 192 1.37 -18.99 -19.72
CA GLU A 192 0.17 -18.76 -20.54
C GLU A 192 -1.13 -18.89 -19.75
N GLN A 193 -1.26 -19.93 -18.91
CA GLN A 193 -2.40 -20.11 -18.03
C GLN A 193 -2.56 -18.91 -17.09
N GLN A 194 -1.46 -18.49 -16.46
CA GLN A 194 -1.48 -17.37 -15.55
C GLN A 194 -1.74 -16.05 -16.28
N THR A 195 -1.17 -15.87 -17.48
CA THR A 195 -1.46 -14.71 -18.35
C THR A 195 -2.95 -14.59 -18.65
N SER A 196 -3.61 -15.69 -19.01
CA SER A 196 -5.05 -15.70 -19.29
C SER A 196 -5.87 -15.30 -18.04
N ALA A 197 -5.54 -15.87 -16.88
CA ALA A 197 -6.19 -15.52 -15.62
C ALA A 197 -6.00 -14.03 -15.26
N ILE A 198 -4.78 -13.50 -15.43
CA ILE A 198 -4.48 -12.08 -15.19
C ILE A 198 -5.26 -11.19 -16.15
N LEU A 199 -5.34 -11.55 -17.44
CA LEU A 199 -6.08 -10.77 -18.44
C LEU A 199 -7.55 -10.65 -18.06
N GLN A 200 -8.17 -11.76 -17.62
CA GLN A 200 -9.54 -11.74 -17.12
C GLN A 200 -9.66 -10.81 -15.90
N MET A 201 -8.85 -11.01 -14.88
CA MET A 201 -8.88 -10.17 -13.67
C MET A 201 -8.60 -8.69 -13.98
N PHE A 202 -7.76 -8.39 -14.97
CA PHE A 202 -7.43 -7.02 -15.37
C PHE A 202 -8.61 -6.35 -16.07
N ASN A 203 -9.34 -7.09 -16.91
CA ASN A 203 -10.55 -6.61 -17.56
C ASN A 203 -11.64 -6.36 -16.51
N ASP A 204 -11.86 -7.31 -15.61
CA ASP A 204 -12.81 -7.19 -14.50
C ASP A 204 -12.49 -5.95 -13.66
N LEU A 205 -11.23 -5.79 -13.25
CA LEU A 205 -10.77 -4.64 -12.47
C LEU A 205 -10.89 -3.32 -13.25
N SER A 206 -10.61 -3.33 -14.55
CA SER A 206 -10.75 -2.15 -15.40
C SER A 206 -12.20 -1.71 -15.54
N GLN A 207 -13.12 -2.67 -15.68
CA GLN A 207 -14.55 -2.40 -15.69
C GLN A 207 -15.00 -1.86 -14.33
N ILE A 208 -14.61 -2.49 -13.22
CA ILE A 208 -14.95 -2.01 -11.87
C ILE A 208 -14.47 -0.57 -11.65
N ILE A 209 -13.25 -0.22 -12.09
CA ILE A 209 -12.72 1.14 -11.96
C ILE A 209 -13.43 2.13 -12.90
N ALA A 210 -13.84 1.70 -14.09
CA ALA A 210 -14.59 2.54 -15.04
C ALA A 210 -16.02 2.81 -14.54
N ASP A 211 -16.69 1.81 -13.99
CA ASP A 211 -18.04 1.91 -13.44
C ASP A 211 -18.06 2.69 -12.10
N SER A 212 -16.92 2.73 -11.42
CA SER A 212 -16.72 3.52 -10.19
C SER A 212 -16.71 5.03 -10.49
N ASN A 213 -17.90 5.65 -10.56
CA ASN A 213 -18.12 7.09 -10.65
C ASN A 213 -17.80 7.87 -9.34
N TYR A 214 -16.73 7.50 -8.64
CA TYR A 214 -16.30 8.25 -7.47
C TYR A 214 -15.43 9.43 -7.90
N ASN A 215 -16.06 10.62 -7.93
CA ASN A 215 -15.33 11.87 -7.84
C ASN A 215 -14.41 11.77 -6.61
N ILE A 216 -13.09 11.86 -6.82
CA ILE A 216 -12.04 11.94 -5.78
C ILE A 216 -12.13 13.30 -5.03
N VAL A 217 -13.35 13.81 -4.83
CA VAL A 217 -13.67 15.17 -4.39
C VAL A 217 -14.72 15.09 -3.27
N ARG A 218 -14.46 14.26 -2.26
CA ARG A 218 -15.13 14.35 -0.94
C ARG A 218 -14.13 14.31 0.20
N ILE A 219 -12.98 14.97 0.00
CA ILE A 219 -12.20 15.50 1.13
C ILE A 219 -12.95 16.71 1.71
N ASP A 220 -13.66 17.48 0.89
CA ASP A 220 -14.37 18.69 1.30
C ASP A 220 -15.40 18.47 2.42
N GLU A 221 -16.15 17.37 2.40
CA GLU A 221 -17.25 17.13 3.35
C GLU A 221 -16.74 16.97 4.80
N ASN A 222 -15.63 16.22 4.99
CA ASN A 222 -15.00 16.08 6.30
C ASN A 222 -14.26 17.37 6.72
N THR A 223 -13.73 18.16 5.78
CA THR A 223 -13.18 19.49 6.11
C THR A 223 -14.25 20.47 6.53
N MET A 224 -15.46 20.37 5.96
CA MET A 224 -16.59 21.24 6.28
C MET A 224 -17.16 20.92 7.67
N GLU A 225 -17.25 19.64 8.03
CA GLU A 225 -17.60 19.21 9.38
C GLU A 225 -16.51 19.59 10.40
N ALA A 226 -15.23 19.39 10.09
CA ALA A 226 -14.12 19.82 10.93
C ALA A 226 -14.08 21.35 11.10
N LEU A 227 -14.36 22.12 10.04
CA LEU A 227 -14.49 23.57 10.06
C LEU A 227 -15.67 24.00 10.92
N ASN A 228 -16.81 23.32 10.83
CA ASN A 228 -17.98 23.62 11.65
C ASN A 228 -17.71 23.34 13.14
N ASN A 229 -17.10 22.18 13.46
CA ASN A 229 -16.68 21.84 14.81
C ASN A 229 -15.62 22.82 15.36
N MET A 230 -14.68 23.27 14.53
CA MET A 230 -13.70 24.30 14.88
C MET A 230 -14.38 25.65 15.17
N LYS A 231 -15.34 26.06 14.33
CA LYS A 231 -16.10 27.30 14.50
C LYS A 231 -16.96 27.29 15.76
N GLU A 232 -17.58 26.15 16.08
CA GLU A 232 -18.29 25.95 17.35
C GLU A 232 -17.34 26.03 18.54
N GLY A 233 -16.15 25.43 18.45
CA GLY A 233 -15.09 25.55 19.45
C GLY A 233 -14.60 26.99 19.64
N GLN A 234 -14.43 27.75 18.56
CA GLN A 234 -14.06 29.17 18.60
C GLN A 234 -15.14 30.01 19.30
N SER A 235 -16.41 29.78 18.98
CA SER A 235 -17.52 30.46 19.66
C SER A 235 -17.54 30.18 21.17
N GLN A 236 -17.16 28.97 21.60
CA GLN A 236 -17.02 28.66 23.02
C GLN A 236 -15.82 29.38 23.66
N MET A 237 -14.69 29.49 22.96
CA MET A 237 -13.54 30.28 23.44
C MET A 237 -13.88 31.76 23.58
N GLU A 238 -14.64 32.34 22.64
CA GLU A 238 -15.12 33.72 22.71
C GLU A 238 -16.05 33.94 23.91
N LYS A 239 -17.04 33.06 24.12
CA LYS A 239 -17.92 33.09 25.29
C LYS A 239 -17.14 32.98 26.60
N TYR A 240 -16.12 32.13 26.65
CA TYR A 240 -15.25 32.00 27.81
C TYR A 240 -14.39 33.26 28.03
N ALA A 241 -13.84 33.84 26.96
CA ALA A 241 -13.06 35.07 27.02
C ALA A 241 -13.90 36.24 27.57
N GLU A 242 -15.16 36.38 27.15
CA GLU A 242 -16.10 37.37 27.72
C GLU A 242 -16.36 37.15 29.21
N LYS A 243 -16.57 35.88 29.61
CA LYS A 243 -16.76 35.53 31.02
C LYS A 243 -15.53 35.85 31.87
N VAL A 244 -14.33 35.57 31.38
CA VAL A 244 -13.06 35.93 32.04
C VAL A 244 -12.86 37.45 32.10
N LYS A 245 -13.19 38.18 31.03
CA LYS A 245 -13.12 39.66 30.98
C LYS A 245 -14.05 40.31 32.01
N ASN A 246 -15.28 39.82 32.14
CA ASN A 246 -16.23 40.36 33.12
C ASN A 246 -15.76 40.16 34.57
N ASN A 247 -15.07 39.06 34.87
CA ASN A 247 -14.52 38.82 36.20
C ASN A 247 -13.40 39.82 36.57
N LYS A 248 -12.68 40.36 35.57
CA LYS A 248 -11.66 41.41 35.78
C LYS A 248 -12.26 42.78 36.10
N TRP A 249 -13.45 43.08 35.58
CA TRP A 249 -14.18 44.29 35.98
C TRP A 249 -14.76 44.17 37.39
N PHE A 250 -15.14 42.95 37.79
CA PHE A 250 -15.64 42.68 39.13
C PHE A 250 -14.56 42.92 40.21
N ILE A 251 -13.32 42.46 40.00
CA ILE A 251 -12.21 42.72 40.93
C ILE A 251 -11.89 44.22 41.06
N LEU A 252 -11.99 45.00 39.98
CA LEU A 252 -11.75 46.44 40.02
C LEU A 252 -12.78 47.17 40.89
N LYS A 253 -14.06 46.76 40.83
CA LYS A 253 -15.11 47.33 41.68
C LYS A 253 -14.85 47.07 43.17
N ILE A 254 -14.44 45.84 43.52
CA ILE A 254 -14.08 45.49 44.91
C ILE A 254 -12.88 46.31 45.38
N PHE A 255 -11.85 46.45 44.54
CA PHE A 255 -10.66 47.24 44.86
C PHE A 255 -11.01 48.72 45.11
N ALA A 256 -11.87 49.31 44.28
CA ALA A 256 -12.31 50.70 44.47
C ALA A 256 -13.07 50.90 45.79
N VAL A 257 -13.93 49.96 46.18
CA VAL A 257 -14.64 50.02 47.48
C VAL A 257 -13.66 49.94 48.64
N LEU A 258 -12.67 49.03 48.58
CA LEU A 258 -11.62 48.95 49.60
C LEU A 258 -10.77 50.23 49.67
N PHE A 259 -10.48 50.84 48.53
CA PHE A 259 -9.72 52.09 48.46
C PHE A 259 -10.47 53.26 49.10
N VAL A 260 -11.76 53.43 48.79
CA VAL A 260 -12.60 54.45 49.41
C VAL A 260 -12.73 54.23 50.92
N PHE A 261 -12.91 52.99 51.35
CA PHE A 261 -12.94 52.64 52.77
C PHE A 261 -11.64 53.02 53.48
N ALA A 262 -10.48 52.72 52.89
CA ALA A 262 -9.18 53.08 53.43
C ALA A 262 -8.99 54.61 53.53
N LEU A 263 -9.44 55.38 52.52
CA LEU A 263 -9.39 56.84 52.57
C LEU A 263 -10.25 57.42 53.71
N ILE A 264 -11.46 56.88 53.90
CA ILE A 264 -12.34 57.29 55.00
C ILE A 264 -11.69 56.96 56.35
N PHE A 265 -11.10 55.77 56.49
CA PHE A 265 -10.41 55.36 57.71
C PHE A 265 -9.23 56.28 58.06
N ILE A 266 -8.41 56.65 57.08
CA ILE A 266 -7.28 57.58 57.26
C ILE A 266 -7.76 59.00 57.63
N LEU A 267 -8.93 59.42 57.14
CA LEU A 267 -9.46 60.76 57.44
C LEU A 267 -10.07 60.84 58.84
N ILE A 268 -10.65 59.73 59.33
CA ILE A 268 -11.32 59.66 60.63
C ILE A 268 -10.34 59.37 61.79
N VAL A 269 -9.28 58.60 61.55
CA VAL A 269 -8.20 58.32 62.51
C VAL A 269 -7.21 59.48 62.57
#